data_AF-A0A838SUK1-F1
#
_entry.id   AF-A0A838SUK1-F1
#
_cell.length_a   1.000
_cell.length_b   1.000
_cell.length_c   1.000
_cell.angle_alpha   90.00
_cell.angle_beta   90.00
_cell.angle_gamma   90.00
#
_symmetry.space_group_name_H-M   'P 1'
#
loop_
_entity.id
_entity.type
_entity.pdbx_description
1 polymer ?
#
loop_
_entity_poly.entity_id
_entity_poly.type
_entity_poly.pdbx_seq_one_letter_code
_entity_poly.pdbx_strand_id
1 'polypeptide(L)'
;MFERFTDRARATVVLAQTQARDLRAAHIGTEHLLLGLLAEEDGVAASVLRSAGLTIEQVREEIPRVVGACGLGLEDADALRAIGIDLGTVRA
;
A
#
# COMPACT_ATOMS: atom_id res chain seq x y z
N MET A 1 -17.01 -15.50 -0.45
CA MET A 1 -16.50 -14.27 -1.10
C MET A 1 -15.38 -14.56 -2.10
N PHE A 2 -14.38 -15.39 -1.78
CA PHE A 2 -13.29 -15.70 -2.70
C PHE A 2 -13.53 -16.94 -3.58
N GLU A 3 -14.76 -17.46 -3.70
CA GLU A 3 -15.04 -18.76 -4.36
C GLU A 3 -14.55 -18.85 -5.82
N ARG A 4 -14.35 -17.71 -6.50
CA ARG A 4 -13.89 -17.66 -7.91
C ARG A 4 -12.38 -17.41 -8.06
N PHE A 5 -11.66 -17.24 -6.97
CA PHE A 5 -10.22 -16.98 -7.00
C PHE A 5 -9.45 -18.30 -6.95
N THR A 6 -8.33 -18.35 -7.66
CA THR A 6 -7.35 -19.41 -7.41
C THR A 6 -6.83 -19.28 -5.97
N ASP A 7 -6.33 -20.36 -5.40
CA ASP A 7 -5.78 -20.34 -4.03
C ASP A 7 -4.66 -19.30 -3.89
N ARG A 8 -3.86 -19.15 -4.95
CA ARG A 8 -2.80 -18.16 -5.04
C ARG A 8 -3.33 -16.72 -5.03
N ALA A 9 -4.33 -16.42 -5.86
CA ALA A 9 -4.95 -15.10 -5.88
C ALA A 9 -5.60 -14.75 -4.53
N ARG A 10 -6.18 -15.74 -3.85
CA ARG A 10 -6.73 -15.58 -2.50
C ARG A 10 -5.64 -15.25 -1.48
N ALA A 11 -4.52 -15.96 -1.52
CA ALA A 11 -3.36 -15.69 -0.68
C ALA A 11 -2.80 -14.27 -0.90
N THR A 12 -2.70 -13.82 -2.15
CA THR A 12 -2.29 -12.44 -2.48
C THR A 12 -3.20 -11.39 -1.82
N VAL A 13 -4.52 -11.56 -1.86
CA VAL A 13 -5.44 -10.61 -1.22
C VAL A 13 -5.28 -10.59 0.30
N VAL A 14 -5.05 -11.75 0.92
CA VAL A 14 -4.76 -11.83 2.36
C VAL A 14 -3.47 -11.08 2.69
N LEU A 15 -2.41 -11.29 1.90
CA LEU A 15 -1.15 -10.56 2.04
C LEU A 15 -1.36 -9.05 1.87
N ALA A 16 -2.12 -8.62 0.86
CA ALA A 16 -2.46 -7.22 0.66
C ALA A 16 -3.20 -6.61 1.86
N GLN A 17 -4.11 -7.37 2.48
CA GLN A 17 -4.78 -6.93 3.69
C GLN A 17 -3.81 -6.76 4.87
N THR A 18 -2.81 -7.65 5.00
CA THR A 18 -1.74 -7.48 5.98
C THR A 18 -0.94 -6.21 5.72
N GLN A 19 -0.57 -5.94 4.46
CA GLN A 19 0.15 -4.71 4.10
C GLN A 19 -0.65 -3.44 4.43
N ALA A 20 -1.96 -3.44 4.17
CA ALA A 20 -2.84 -2.32 4.52
C ALA A 20 -2.90 -2.08 6.04
N ARG A 21 -2.92 -3.15 6.83
CA ARG A 21 -2.87 -3.04 8.30
C ARG A 21 -1.53 -2.50 8.79
N ASP A 22 -0.42 -2.99 8.22
CA ASP A 22 0.93 -2.55 8.59
C ASP A 22 1.14 -1.06 8.28
N LEU A 23 0.63 -0.61 7.13
CA LEU A 23 0.66 0.80 6.71
C LEU A 23 -0.43 1.66 7.36
N ARG A 24 -1.28 1.07 8.22
CA ARG A 24 -2.43 1.72 8.87
C ARG A 24 -3.35 2.44 7.88
N ALA A 25 -3.50 1.87 6.69
CA ALA A 25 -4.38 2.41 5.66
C ALA A 25 -5.85 2.16 6.02
N ALA A 26 -6.71 3.15 5.72
CA ALA A 26 -8.15 3.04 5.97
C ALA A 26 -8.85 2.04 5.03
N HIS A 27 -8.24 1.72 3.89
CA HIS A 27 -8.77 0.80 2.88
C HIS A 27 -7.63 0.05 2.18
N ILE A 28 -7.97 -1.08 1.55
CA ILE A 28 -7.03 -1.85 0.73
C ILE A 28 -7.00 -1.22 -0.68
N GLY A 29 -6.02 -0.36 -0.92
CA GLY A 29 -5.72 0.18 -2.26
C GLY A 29 -4.88 -0.76 -3.14
N THR A 30 -4.62 -0.33 -4.37
CA THR A 30 -3.83 -1.07 -5.37
C THR A 30 -2.38 -1.28 -4.96
N GLU A 31 -1.82 -0.34 -4.20
CA GLU A 31 -0.49 -0.39 -3.63
C GLU A 31 -0.31 -1.57 -2.67
N HIS A 32 -1.34 -1.88 -1.87
CA HIS A 32 -1.33 -3.03 -0.98
C HIS A 32 -1.42 -4.34 -1.75
N LEU A 33 -2.20 -4.38 -2.84
CA LEU A 33 -2.24 -5.51 -3.75
C LEU A 33 -0.89 -5.73 -4.43
N LEU A 34 -0.22 -4.66 -4.87
CA LEU A 34 1.12 -4.74 -5.44
C LEU A 34 2.13 -5.33 -4.44
N LEU A 35 2.12 -4.84 -3.19
CA LEU A 35 2.95 -5.42 -2.13
C LEU A 35 2.58 -6.87 -1.82
N GLY A 36 1.29 -7.22 -1.84
CA GLY A 36 0.82 -8.61 -1.67
C GLY A 36 1.28 -9.54 -2.79
N LEU A 37 1.37 -9.05 -4.03
CA LEU A 37 1.91 -9.79 -5.17
C LEU A 37 3.42 -10.00 -5.04
N LEU A 38 4.16 -9.00 -4.55
CA LEU A 38 5.61 -9.10 -4.32
C LEU A 38 5.98 -9.97 -3.11
N ALA A 39 5.13 -9.98 -2.08
CA ALA A 39 5.32 -10.80 -0.88
C ALA A 39 5.07 -12.29 -1.12
N GLU A 40 4.38 -12.64 -2.21
CA GLU A 40 4.13 -14.02 -2.60
C GLU A 40 5.33 -14.57 -3.39
N GLU A 41 6.39 -14.99 -2.67
CA GLU A 41 7.72 -15.22 -3.25
C GLU A 41 7.76 -16.26 -4.38
N ASP A 42 6.88 -17.25 -4.40
CA ASP A 42 6.87 -18.27 -5.46
C ASP A 42 5.94 -17.89 -6.64
N GLY A 43 5.35 -16.70 -6.58
CA GLY A 43 4.33 -16.23 -7.51
C GLY A 43 4.86 -15.88 -8.89
N VAL A 44 4.07 -16.18 -9.93
CA VAL A 44 4.35 -15.70 -11.30
C VAL A 44 4.42 -14.17 -11.32
N ALA A 45 3.53 -13.49 -10.60
CA ALA A 45 3.55 -12.04 -10.50
C ALA A 45 4.82 -11.51 -9.81
N ALA A 46 5.23 -12.11 -8.69
CA ALA A 46 6.47 -11.74 -8.01
C ALA A 46 7.70 -11.96 -8.89
N SER A 47 7.72 -13.04 -9.68
CA SER A 47 8.80 -13.32 -10.65
C SER A 47 8.86 -12.26 -11.75
N VAL A 48 7.72 -11.89 -12.34
CA VAL A 48 7.63 -10.86 -13.39
C VAL A 48 8.06 -9.49 -12.84
N LEU A 49 7.57 -9.11 -11.66
CA LEU A 49 7.91 -7.82 -11.05
C LEU A 49 9.40 -7.73 -10.68
N ARG A 50 9.99 -8.80 -10.13
CA ARG A 50 11.43 -8.86 -9.84
C ARG A 50 12.28 -8.87 -11.11
N SER A 51 11.81 -9.53 -12.17
CA SER A 51 12.47 -9.49 -13.49
C SER A 51 12.43 -8.08 -14.11
N ALA A 52 11.43 -7.28 -13.76
CA ALA A 52 11.36 -5.85 -14.09
C ALA A 52 12.21 -4.97 -13.16
N GLY A 53 12.97 -5.55 -12.22
CA GLY A 53 13.87 -4.84 -11.31
C GLY A 53 13.20 -4.27 -10.06
N LEU A 54 11.98 -4.70 -9.73
CA LEU A 54 11.25 -4.23 -8.54
C LEU A 54 11.49 -5.17 -7.36
N THR A 55 11.85 -4.61 -6.20
CA THR A 55 11.82 -5.28 -4.91
C THR A 55 10.67 -4.76 -4.03
N ILE A 56 10.27 -5.55 -3.05
CA ILE A 56 9.22 -5.15 -2.11
C ILE A 56 9.63 -3.92 -1.29
N GLU A 57 10.92 -3.80 -0.94
CA GLU A 57 11.49 -2.66 -0.22
C GLU A 57 11.39 -1.38 -1.05
N GLN A 58 11.81 -1.44 -2.32
CA GLN A 58 11.73 -0.29 -3.23
C GLN A 58 10.29 0.20 -3.38
N VAL A 59 9.34 -0.73 -3.56
CA VAL A 59 7.93 -0.37 -3.68
C VAL A 59 7.40 0.22 -2.37
N ARG A 60 7.76 -0.34 -1.21
CA ARG A 60 7.38 0.22 0.10
C ARG A 60 7.87 1.65 0.30
N GLU A 61 9.08 1.97 -0.15
CA GLU A 61 9.65 3.31 -0.06
C GLU A 61 8.98 4.32 -1.00
N GLU A 62 8.50 3.87 -2.16
CA GLU A 62 7.85 4.71 -3.18
C GLU A 62 6.37 4.98 -2.90
N ILE A 63 5.66 4.06 -2.23
CA ILE A 63 4.22 4.21 -1.96
C ILE A 63 3.86 5.55 -1.30
N PRO A 64 4.55 6.02 -0.24
CA PRO A 64 4.25 7.31 0.37
C PRO A 64 4.43 8.51 -0.57
N ARG A 65 5.28 8.39 -1.59
CA ARG A 65 5.54 9.47 -2.57
C ARG A 65 4.42 9.55 -3.62
N VAL A 66 3.89 8.40 -4.03
CA VAL A 66 2.86 8.30 -5.06
C VAL A 66 1.44 8.49 -4.49
N VAL A 67 1.16 7.84 -3.36
CA VAL A 67 -0.19 7.83 -2.74
C VAL A 67 -0.37 8.99 -1.74
N GLY A 68 0.73 9.59 -1.28
CA GLY A 68 0.72 10.50 -0.13
C GLY A 68 0.73 9.72 1.18
N ALA A 69 1.11 10.38 2.28
CA ALA A 69 1.09 9.75 3.60
C ALA A 69 -0.34 9.33 3.97
N CYS A 70 -0.58 8.03 4.09
CA CYS A 70 -1.84 7.50 4.62
C CYS A 70 -2.07 8.10 6.02
N GLY A 71 -3.05 8.99 6.12
CA GLY A 71 -3.44 9.59 7.38
C GLY A 71 -4.26 10.87 7.22
N LEU A 72 -4.06 11.60 6.12
CA LEU A 72 -4.78 12.83 5.83
C LEU A 72 -4.93 12.91 4.31
N GLY A 73 -6.15 12.84 3.80
CA GLY A 73 -6.37 13.17 2.39
C GLY A 73 -5.88 14.59 2.11
N LEU A 74 -5.64 14.94 0.85
CA LEU A 74 -5.36 16.33 0.47
C LEU A 74 -6.47 17.28 1.00
N GLU A 75 -7.70 16.77 1.08
CA GLU A 75 -8.85 17.43 1.69
C GLU A 75 -8.69 17.69 3.19
N ASP A 76 -8.06 16.76 3.93
CA ASP A 76 -7.80 16.93 5.37
C ASP A 76 -6.63 17.87 5.61
N ALA A 77 -5.61 17.89 4.75
CA ALA A 77 -4.50 18.82 4.85
C ALA A 77 -4.94 20.27 4.64
N ASP A 78 -5.83 20.50 3.67
CA ASP A 78 -6.44 21.81 3.44
C ASP A 78 -7.43 22.17 4.56
N ALA A 79 -8.20 21.20 5.07
CA ALA A 79 -9.09 21.42 6.22
C ALA A 79 -8.32 21.79 7.50
N LEU A 80 -7.19 21.14 7.76
CA LEU A 80 -6.33 21.43 8.92
C LEU A 80 -5.64 22.79 8.80
N ARG A 81 -5.20 23.18 7.60
CA ARG A 81 -4.70 24.54 7.34
C ARG A 81 -5.78 25.61 7.55
N ALA A 82 -7.03 25.33 7.17
CA ALA A 82 -8.14 26.26 7.36
C ALA A 82 -8.46 26.53 8.84
N ILE A 83 -8.12 25.62 9.75
CA ILE A 83 -8.25 25.80 11.21
C ILE A 83 -6.92 26.15 11.90
N GLY A 84 -5.86 26.45 11.15
CA GLY A 84 -4.58 26.92 11.69
C GLY A 84 -3.63 25.84 12.20
N ILE A 85 -3.83 24.56 11.83
CA ILE A 85 -2.95 23.46 12.19
C ILE A 85 -2.02 23.14 11.01
N ASP A 86 -0.71 23.33 11.23
CA ASP A 86 0.31 22.98 10.25
C ASP A 86 0.80 21.53 10.45
N LEU A 87 0.62 20.71 9.41
CA LEU A 87 0.98 19.29 9.42
C LEU A 87 2.48 19.01 9.42
N GLY A 88 3.30 19.95 8.95
CA GLY A 88 4.75 19.87 9.01
C GLY A 88 5.28 19.95 10.45
N THR A 89 4.49 20.50 11.37
CA THR A 89 4.89 20.71 12.77
C THR A 89 4.62 19.49 13.67
N VAL A 90 3.71 18.58 13.27
CA VAL A 90 3.27 17.42 14.08
C VAL A 90 4.15 16.18 13.87
N ARG A 91 5.00 16.16 12.84
CA ARG A 91 5.78 14.98 12.44
C ARG A 91 7.23 14.94 12.97
N ALA A 92 7.57 15.78 13.96
CA ALA A 92 8.88 15.79 14.63
C ALA A 92 8.93 14.85 15.85
#